data_AF-A0A919XCY9-F1
#
_entry.id   AF-A0A919XCY9-F1
#
_cell.length_a   1.000
_cell.length_b   1.000
_cell.length_c   1.000
_cell.angle_alpha   90.00
_cell.angle_beta   90.00
_cell.angle_gamma   90.00
#
_symmetry.space_group_name_H-M   'P 1'
#
loop_
_entity.id
_entity.type
_entity.pdbx_description
1 polymer ?
#
loop_
_entity_poly.entity_id
_entity_poly.type
_entity_poly.pdbx_seq_one_letter_code
_entity_poly.pdbx_strand_id
1 'polypeptide(L)'
;MMFKRILCSALIVILGVIGCMSSYSSAAMGSPPKQQIVYKVQTDFIKANKLAKSDIRQTLTYDINNDGSNEIIILGGDLQHSIGSKGYIGVYSKEGKHLATKKYDDSFLPFDLRKVKNATYKNCLGIGELPGASGGSRIQILAFSKGEFMSLVVTDSSENGITIKDVDNDSNDEIIGYEWYLTEETRHLSHVAAIYDKYVYSWDKKKGKYIKQVYGQDGKRDDLRKPVNTLTKSEAIQLLNKASKTLFSGNPLPRFTEFKEKMQFLLTYNFIYRYNSTNSIDVYSIPLSEFDMNKATFKMSPDKQTATVTQKIEIVDADTEEHSFIKITAVLIKTKYGWKIDNVTF
;
A
#
# COMPACT_ATOMS: atom_id res chain seq x y z
N MET A 1 3.89 -29.12 87.84
CA MET A 1 3.21 -28.34 86.78
C MET A 1 3.26 -29.18 85.51
N MET A 2 2.09 -29.44 84.90
CA MET A 2 1.80 -29.86 83.51
C MET A 2 2.80 -30.78 82.78
N PHE A 3 2.48 -32.05 82.57
CA PHE A 3 1.64 -32.61 81.48
C PHE A 3 2.36 -32.86 80.14
N LYS A 4 2.16 -34.10 79.67
CA LYS A 4 2.05 -34.56 78.26
C LYS A 4 3.37 -34.78 77.49
N ARG A 5 3.71 -36.04 77.17
CA ARG A 5 3.19 -36.88 76.03
C ARG A 5 3.76 -36.36 74.70
N ILE A 6 4.16 -37.11 73.67
CA ILE A 6 4.13 -38.53 73.26
C ILE A 6 4.76 -38.55 71.84
N LEU A 7 5.37 -39.68 71.46
CA LEU A 7 5.52 -40.29 70.11
C LEU A 7 5.89 -39.42 68.89
N CYS A 8 6.95 -39.77 68.17
CA CYS A 8 7.00 -40.79 67.10
C CYS A 8 6.24 -40.44 65.81
N SER A 9 7.04 -40.42 64.73
CA SER A 9 6.76 -41.04 63.41
C SER A 9 5.72 -40.40 62.47
N ALA A 10 6.22 -39.91 61.32
CA ALA A 10 5.91 -40.41 59.96
C ALA A 10 6.59 -39.45 58.95
N LEU A 11 7.55 -39.87 58.12
CA LEU A 11 7.42 -40.66 56.88
C LEU A 11 6.69 -39.91 55.75
N ILE A 12 7.36 -39.85 54.58
CA ILE A 12 6.86 -39.62 53.20
C ILE A 12 6.70 -38.16 52.75
N VAL A 13 7.59 -37.72 51.84
CA VAL A 13 7.35 -37.27 50.43
C VAL A 13 8.76 -37.09 49.82
N ILE A 14 9.35 -38.07 49.13
CA ILE A 14 9.18 -38.43 47.71
C ILE A 14 9.41 -37.23 46.75
N LEU A 15 10.46 -37.35 45.91
CA LEU A 15 10.67 -36.64 44.63
C LEU A 15 10.67 -35.10 44.65
N GLY A 16 11.85 -34.47 44.51
CA GLY A 16 11.92 -33.02 44.30
C GLY A 16 13.24 -32.41 43.86
N VAL A 17 14.21 -33.17 43.30
CA VAL A 17 15.50 -32.61 42.83
C VAL A 17 15.82 -32.96 41.37
N ILE A 18 14.84 -33.46 40.61
CA ILE A 18 14.96 -33.58 39.14
C ILE A 18 13.72 -32.94 38.54
N GLY A 19 13.72 -31.61 38.43
CA GLY A 19 12.50 -30.88 38.08
C GLY A 19 12.71 -29.41 37.72
N CYS A 20 13.71 -29.10 36.89
CA CYS A 20 13.76 -27.83 36.16
C CYS A 20 14.24 -27.99 34.71
N MET A 21 14.27 -29.23 34.18
CA MET A 21 14.53 -29.50 32.76
C MET A 21 13.39 -30.34 32.15
N SER A 22 12.15 -29.90 32.27
CA SER A 22 11.03 -30.51 31.53
C SER A 22 9.76 -29.69 31.67
N SER A 23 9.65 -28.62 30.89
CA SER A 23 8.35 -27.98 30.61
C SER A 23 8.18 -27.59 29.14
N TYR A 24 9.00 -28.13 28.23
CA TYR A 24 8.91 -27.86 26.79
C TYR A 24 8.20 -28.95 25.98
N SER A 25 7.71 -30.04 26.58
CA SER A 25 7.21 -31.21 25.82
C SER A 25 5.72 -31.53 25.99
N SER A 26 5.01 -30.92 26.95
CA SER A 26 3.64 -31.35 27.27
C SER A 26 2.57 -30.85 26.28
N ALA A 27 2.85 -29.82 25.49
CA ALA A 27 1.97 -29.39 24.41
C ALA A 27 2.23 -30.13 23.08
N ALA A 28 3.37 -30.81 22.94
CA ALA A 28 3.78 -31.48 21.70
C ALA A 28 3.36 -32.96 21.65
N MET A 29 3.27 -33.65 22.78
CA MET A 29 3.03 -35.11 22.80
C MET A 29 1.62 -35.57 22.40
N GLY A 30 0.65 -34.64 22.27
CA GLY A 30 -0.72 -34.95 21.81
C GLY A 30 -1.06 -34.42 20.42
N SER A 31 -0.15 -33.69 19.76
CA SER A 31 -0.39 -33.11 18.44
C SER A 31 -0.02 -34.11 17.33
N PRO A 32 -0.75 -34.14 16.19
CA PRO A 32 -0.38 -34.96 15.04
C PRO A 32 1.10 -34.77 14.64
N PRO A 33 1.81 -35.80 14.13
CA PRO A 33 3.26 -35.76 13.85
C PRO A 33 3.72 -34.55 13.03
N LYS A 34 2.90 -34.07 12.09
CA LYS A 34 3.19 -32.87 11.29
C LYS A 34 3.28 -31.59 12.13
N GLN A 35 2.44 -31.45 13.16
CA GLN A 35 2.47 -30.30 14.07
C GLN A 35 3.71 -30.35 14.99
N GLN A 36 4.13 -31.55 15.43
CA GLN A 36 5.35 -31.71 16.23
C GLN A 36 6.60 -31.24 15.48
N ILE A 37 6.72 -31.55 14.19
CA ILE A 37 7.84 -31.09 13.36
C ILE A 37 7.84 -29.57 13.24
N VAL A 38 6.67 -28.95 12.98
CA VAL A 38 6.57 -27.49 12.90
C VAL A 38 7.00 -26.81 14.21
N TYR A 39 6.56 -27.32 15.36
CA TYR A 39 6.98 -26.78 16.66
C TYR A 39 8.48 -26.92 16.93
N LYS A 40 9.07 -28.05 16.53
CA LYS A 40 10.52 -28.25 16.61
C LYS A 40 11.26 -27.23 15.74
N VAL A 41 10.84 -27.08 14.49
CA VAL A 41 11.44 -26.14 13.54
C VAL A 41 11.33 -24.70 14.03
N GLN A 42 10.18 -24.30 14.59
CA GLN A 42 10.03 -22.99 15.24
C GLN A 42 11.03 -22.81 16.39
N THR A 43 11.18 -23.81 17.25
CA THR A 43 12.13 -23.76 18.37
C THR A 43 13.58 -23.63 17.89
N ASP A 44 13.96 -24.41 16.88
CA ASP A 44 15.30 -24.37 16.28
C ASP A 44 15.57 -23.01 15.63
N PHE A 45 14.58 -22.44 14.92
CA PHE A 45 14.66 -21.11 14.32
C PHE A 45 14.82 -20.00 15.37
N ILE A 46 14.04 -20.05 16.45
CA ILE A 46 14.12 -19.12 17.60
C ILE A 46 15.55 -19.15 18.18
N LYS A 47 16.06 -20.34 18.47
CA LYS A 47 17.38 -20.52 19.07
C LYS A 47 18.51 -20.03 18.15
N ALA A 48 18.45 -20.39 16.87
CA ALA A 48 19.48 -20.01 15.89
C ALA A 48 19.57 -18.49 15.70
N ASN A 49 18.43 -17.80 15.70
CA ASN A 49 18.36 -16.35 15.44
C ASN A 49 18.28 -15.50 16.72
N LYS A 50 18.38 -16.13 17.90
CA LYS A 50 18.28 -15.48 19.23
C LYS A 50 17.01 -14.66 19.40
N LEU A 51 15.89 -15.19 18.93
CA LEU A 51 14.58 -14.56 19.01
C LEU A 51 13.83 -15.03 20.27
N ALA A 52 12.81 -14.28 20.68
CA ALA A 52 11.79 -14.76 21.60
C ALA A 52 10.70 -15.52 20.83
N LYS A 53 9.92 -16.34 21.54
CA LYS A 53 8.77 -17.05 20.92
C LYS A 53 7.74 -16.08 20.33
N SER A 54 7.56 -14.92 20.96
CA SER A 54 6.70 -13.83 20.49
C SER A 54 7.12 -13.24 19.16
N ASP A 55 8.36 -13.47 18.73
CA ASP A 55 8.92 -12.85 17.53
C ASP A 55 8.66 -13.71 16.28
N ILE A 56 8.10 -14.91 16.44
CA ILE A 56 7.57 -15.69 15.32
C ILE A 56 6.27 -15.05 14.87
N ARG A 57 6.27 -14.54 13.63
CA ARG A 57 5.13 -13.83 13.05
C ARG A 57 4.23 -14.77 12.26
N GLN A 58 4.85 -15.59 11.43
CA GLN A 58 4.12 -16.46 10.52
C GLN A 58 4.88 -17.74 10.26
N THR A 59 4.12 -18.82 10.07
CA THR A 59 4.63 -20.08 9.56
C THR A 59 3.76 -20.51 8.39
N LEU A 60 4.40 -20.82 7.27
CA LEU A 60 3.75 -21.26 6.04
C LEU A 60 4.29 -22.63 5.64
N THR A 61 3.40 -23.54 5.24
CA THR A 61 3.78 -24.80 4.61
C THR A 61 3.53 -24.70 3.11
N TYR A 62 4.58 -24.82 2.31
CA TYR A 62 4.52 -24.52 0.88
C TYR A 62 5.64 -25.21 0.11
N ASP A 63 5.32 -25.81 -1.04
CA ASP A 63 6.27 -26.38 -2.00
C ASP A 63 7.01 -25.25 -2.73
N ILE A 64 8.00 -24.67 -2.07
CA ILE A 64 8.78 -23.55 -2.60
C ILE A 64 9.94 -24.06 -3.49
N ASN A 65 10.34 -25.33 -3.34
CA ASN A 65 11.34 -25.99 -4.18
C ASN A 65 10.77 -26.53 -5.50
N ASN A 66 9.45 -26.62 -5.66
CA ASN A 66 8.75 -27.19 -6.81
C ASN A 66 9.06 -28.67 -7.07
N ASP A 67 9.25 -29.44 -6.00
CA ASP A 67 9.53 -30.87 -6.03
C ASP A 67 8.36 -31.72 -5.51
N GLY A 68 7.23 -31.10 -5.19
CA GLY A 68 6.04 -31.74 -4.63
C GLY A 68 6.11 -31.98 -3.11
N SER A 69 7.21 -31.62 -2.46
CA SER A 69 7.35 -31.59 -1.01
C SER A 69 6.98 -30.21 -0.48
N ASN A 70 6.20 -30.14 0.60
CA ASN A 70 5.94 -28.84 1.23
C ASN A 70 7.00 -28.55 2.30
N GLU A 71 7.81 -27.51 2.09
CA GLU A 71 8.70 -26.97 3.10
C GLU A 71 7.95 -26.24 4.22
N ILE A 72 8.61 -26.11 5.37
CA ILE A 72 8.17 -25.26 6.48
C ILE A 72 8.96 -23.93 6.37
N ILE A 73 8.24 -22.86 6.11
CA ILE A 73 8.78 -21.50 5.97
C ILE A 73 8.38 -20.71 7.20
N ILE A 74 9.35 -20.10 7.88
CA ILE A 74 9.13 -19.29 9.08
C ILE A 74 9.57 -17.87 8.83
N LEU A 75 8.68 -16.93 9.14
CA LEU A 75 9.00 -15.52 9.28
C LEU A 75 9.05 -15.15 10.77
N GLY A 76 10.14 -14.51 11.17
CA GLY A 76 10.24 -13.94 12.51
C GLY A 76 11.23 -12.79 12.60
N GLY A 77 11.13 -12.01 13.67
CA GLY A 77 12.00 -10.87 13.90
C GLY A 77 11.53 -10.02 15.07
N ASP A 78 12.50 -9.39 15.74
CA ASP A 78 12.22 -8.37 16.74
C ASP A 78 11.78 -7.11 16.02
N LEU A 79 10.48 -6.79 16.06
CA LEU A 79 9.91 -5.57 15.49
C LEU A 79 9.52 -4.56 16.58
N GLN A 80 9.87 -4.83 17.84
CA GLN A 80 9.50 -3.93 18.96
C GLN A 80 10.44 -2.72 19.04
N HIS A 81 11.65 -2.84 18.49
CA HIS A 81 12.63 -1.77 18.43
C HIS A 81 12.62 -1.14 17.02
N SER A 82 12.62 0.18 16.90
CA SER A 82 12.63 0.83 15.57
C SER A 82 14.04 0.94 14.97
N ILE A 83 15.08 0.79 15.80
CA ILE A 83 16.49 0.91 15.41
C ILE A 83 17.21 -0.39 15.82
N GLY A 84 17.96 -1.00 14.90
CA GLY A 84 18.72 -2.22 15.15
C GLY A 84 17.90 -3.52 15.10
N SER A 85 16.62 -3.43 14.72
CA SER A 85 15.76 -4.58 14.51
C SER A 85 16.23 -5.48 13.39
N LYS A 86 15.99 -6.79 13.55
CA LYS A 86 16.41 -7.82 12.60
C LYS A 86 15.23 -8.72 12.29
N GLY A 87 14.97 -8.88 10.99
CA GLY A 87 14.01 -9.84 10.48
C GLY A 87 14.71 -11.03 9.85
N TYR A 88 14.02 -12.16 9.82
CA TYR A 88 14.54 -13.41 9.29
C TYR A 88 13.44 -14.22 8.61
N ILE A 89 13.82 -14.89 7.54
CA ILE A 89 13.03 -15.94 6.93
C ILE A 89 13.85 -17.21 6.90
N GLY A 90 13.32 -18.29 7.47
CA GLY A 90 13.91 -19.62 7.46
C GLY A 90 13.10 -20.58 6.60
N VAL A 91 13.79 -21.46 5.87
CA VAL A 91 13.19 -22.56 5.10
C VAL A 91 13.75 -23.88 5.62
N TYR A 92 12.84 -24.81 5.88
CA TYR A 92 13.15 -26.14 6.39
C TYR A 92 12.43 -27.19 5.57
N SER A 93 13.02 -28.37 5.40
CA SER A 93 12.36 -29.50 4.73
C SER A 93 11.11 -29.95 5.50
N LYS A 94 10.29 -30.80 4.88
CA LYS A 94 9.10 -31.39 5.55
C LYS A 94 9.45 -32.22 6.80
N GLU A 95 10.70 -32.71 6.90
CA GLU A 95 11.25 -33.41 8.07
C GLU A 95 11.87 -32.45 9.11
N GLY A 96 11.91 -31.15 8.82
CA GLY A 96 12.46 -30.12 9.70
C GLY A 96 13.96 -29.91 9.58
N LYS A 97 14.61 -30.40 8.51
CA LYS A 97 16.02 -30.09 8.25
C LYS A 97 16.13 -28.65 7.75
N HIS A 98 17.02 -27.85 8.34
CA HIS A 98 17.32 -26.50 7.85
C HIS A 98 17.84 -26.54 6.40
N LEU A 99 17.26 -25.70 5.55
CA LEU A 99 17.66 -25.56 4.14
C LEU A 99 18.29 -24.19 3.90
N ALA A 100 17.66 -23.11 4.37
CA ALA A 100 18.16 -21.76 4.15
C ALA A 100 17.65 -20.78 5.21
N THR A 101 18.40 -19.69 5.39
CA THR A 101 17.93 -18.51 6.14
C THR A 101 18.36 -17.25 5.44
N LYS A 102 17.44 -16.29 5.31
CA LYS A 102 17.69 -14.93 4.83
C LYS A 102 17.46 -13.95 5.96
N LYS A 103 18.44 -13.09 6.21
CA LYS A 103 18.37 -11.99 7.18
C LYS A 103 17.95 -10.69 6.47
N TYR A 104 17.15 -9.90 7.17
CA TYR A 104 16.72 -8.56 6.81
C TYR A 104 17.23 -7.57 7.84
N ASP A 105 17.68 -6.41 7.37
CA ASP A 105 18.16 -5.32 8.19
C ASP A 105 17.01 -4.36 8.56
N ASP A 106 17.28 -3.47 9.51
CA ASP A 106 16.31 -2.58 10.16
C ASP A 106 15.55 -1.64 9.21
N SER A 107 16.08 -1.38 8.03
CA SER A 107 15.47 -0.51 7.03
C SER A 107 14.23 -1.13 6.37
N PHE A 108 14.15 -2.47 6.32
CA PHE A 108 13.08 -3.19 5.63
C PHE A 108 12.73 -4.49 6.35
N LEU A 109 11.87 -4.34 7.35
CA LEU A 109 11.52 -5.45 8.22
C LEU A 109 10.41 -6.29 7.57
N PRO A 110 10.64 -7.60 7.37
CA PRO A 110 9.64 -8.48 6.80
C PRO A 110 8.51 -8.70 7.83
N PHE A 111 7.26 -8.57 7.39
CA PHE A 111 6.09 -8.64 8.26
C PHE A 111 5.01 -9.61 7.78
N ASP A 112 5.08 -10.06 6.52
CA ASP A 112 4.07 -10.92 5.91
C ASP A 112 4.69 -11.87 4.88
N LEU A 113 4.19 -13.11 4.81
CA LEU A 113 4.52 -14.12 3.81
C LEU A 113 3.30 -14.46 2.96
N ARG A 114 3.48 -14.42 1.64
CA ARG A 114 2.46 -14.71 0.65
C ARG A 114 2.94 -15.72 -0.37
N LYS A 115 2.03 -16.58 -0.83
CA LYS A 115 2.28 -17.44 -1.99
C LYS A 115 2.11 -16.62 -3.26
N VAL A 116 2.99 -16.85 -4.23
CA VAL A 116 2.99 -16.13 -5.50
C VAL A 116 3.21 -17.14 -6.61
N LYS A 117 2.33 -17.15 -7.60
CA LYS A 117 2.45 -18.00 -8.78
C LYS A 117 3.23 -17.28 -9.87
N ASN A 118 4.10 -18.03 -10.53
CA ASN A 118 4.83 -17.58 -11.69
C ASN A 118 5.05 -18.77 -12.63
N ALA A 119 4.67 -18.70 -13.90
CA ALA A 119 4.79 -19.83 -14.82
C ALA A 119 6.24 -20.32 -15.02
N THR A 120 7.23 -19.43 -14.90
CA THR A 120 8.65 -19.78 -15.05
C THR A 120 9.22 -20.44 -13.79
N TYR A 121 8.95 -19.86 -12.62
CA TYR A 121 9.48 -20.34 -11.34
C TYR A 121 8.49 -21.19 -10.54
N LYS A 122 7.30 -21.42 -11.08
CA LYS A 122 6.15 -22.10 -10.48
C LYS A 122 5.72 -21.44 -9.15
N ASN A 123 6.22 -21.97 -8.02
CA ASN A 123 5.95 -21.44 -6.69
C ASN A 123 7.02 -20.42 -6.28
N CYS A 124 6.58 -19.21 -5.97
CA CYS A 124 7.40 -18.11 -5.48
C CYS A 124 6.87 -17.63 -4.12
N LEU A 125 7.74 -16.97 -3.35
CA LEU A 125 7.41 -16.40 -2.05
C LEU A 125 7.39 -14.87 -2.17
N GLY A 126 6.27 -14.27 -1.82
CA GLY A 126 6.15 -12.82 -1.62
C GLY A 126 6.38 -12.49 -0.15
N ILE A 127 7.26 -11.53 0.11
CA ILE A 127 7.64 -11.10 1.45
C ILE A 127 7.26 -9.64 1.59
N GLY A 128 6.20 -9.39 2.35
CA GLY A 128 5.79 -8.03 2.71
C GLY A 128 6.85 -7.41 3.60
N GLU A 129 7.31 -6.22 3.26
CA GLU A 129 8.27 -5.44 4.02
C GLU A 129 7.63 -4.13 4.48
N LEU A 130 7.72 -3.85 5.78
CA LEU A 130 7.43 -2.51 6.31
C LEU A 130 8.72 -1.70 6.08
N PRO A 131 8.67 -0.61 5.29
CA PRO A 131 9.71 0.40 5.36
C PRO A 131 9.70 0.96 6.79
N GLY A 132 10.87 1.36 7.29
CA GLY A 132 10.99 1.99 8.61
C GLY A 132 10.25 3.34 8.71
N ALA A 133 10.94 4.43 9.01
CA ALA A 133 10.33 5.74 9.25
C ALA A 133 9.55 6.36 8.04
N SER A 134 9.59 5.72 6.87
CA SER A 134 9.12 6.27 5.60
C SER A 134 7.81 5.67 5.06
N GLY A 135 6.98 4.98 5.85
CA GLY A 135 5.56 4.70 5.50
C GLY A 135 5.25 3.86 4.24
N GLY A 136 4.05 3.27 4.21
CA GLY A 136 3.61 2.32 3.16
C GLY A 136 4.12 0.90 3.37
N SER A 137 3.83 -0.03 2.47
CA SER A 137 4.34 -1.42 2.48
C SER A 137 4.84 -1.78 1.10
N ARG A 138 5.96 -2.50 0.99
CA ARG A 138 6.43 -3.04 -0.28
C ARG A 138 6.50 -4.55 -0.22
N ILE A 139 6.71 -5.20 -1.36
CA ILE A 139 6.90 -6.65 -1.39
C ILE A 139 8.15 -7.02 -2.17
N GLN A 140 8.91 -7.95 -1.63
CA GLN A 140 9.97 -8.65 -2.35
C GLN A 140 9.45 -10.01 -2.80
N ILE A 141 9.53 -10.31 -4.09
CA ILE A 141 9.22 -11.63 -4.62
C ILE A 141 10.53 -12.41 -4.78
N LEU A 142 10.56 -13.60 -4.20
CA LEU A 142 11.69 -14.52 -4.24
C LEU A 142 11.29 -15.83 -4.90
N ALA A 143 12.16 -16.37 -5.74
CA ALA A 143 12.20 -17.79 -6.05
C ALA A 143 13.17 -18.49 -5.10
N PHE A 144 12.90 -19.75 -4.77
CA PHE A 144 13.82 -20.59 -4.03
C PHE A 144 14.30 -21.73 -4.92
N SER A 145 15.61 -21.88 -5.07
CA SER A 145 16.18 -22.94 -5.89
C SER A 145 17.54 -23.33 -5.35
N LYS A 146 17.80 -24.64 -5.30
CA LYS A 146 19.09 -25.22 -4.86
C LYS A 146 19.55 -24.71 -3.48
N GLY A 147 18.61 -24.46 -2.56
CA GLY A 147 18.91 -23.97 -1.21
C GLY A 147 19.12 -22.46 -1.12
N GLU A 148 18.91 -21.70 -2.19
CA GLU A 148 19.16 -20.25 -2.22
C GLU A 148 17.92 -19.45 -2.62
N PHE A 149 17.83 -18.24 -2.07
CA PHE A 149 16.81 -17.26 -2.43
C PHE A 149 17.29 -16.37 -3.57
N MET A 150 16.55 -16.35 -4.67
CA MET A 150 16.76 -15.45 -5.80
C MET A 150 15.68 -14.37 -5.82
N SER A 151 16.08 -13.09 -5.76
CA SER A 151 15.12 -11.99 -5.87
C SER A 151 14.68 -11.79 -7.31
N LEU A 152 13.37 -11.84 -7.54
CA LEU A 152 12.76 -11.60 -8.84
C LEU A 152 12.36 -10.14 -9.03
N VAL A 153 11.84 -9.52 -7.96
CA VAL A 153 11.50 -8.09 -7.92
C VAL A 153 11.40 -7.62 -6.47
N VAL A 154 11.71 -6.34 -6.25
CA VAL A 154 11.30 -5.57 -5.08
C VAL A 154 10.43 -4.45 -5.60
N THR A 155 9.19 -4.34 -5.12
CA THR A 155 8.29 -3.28 -5.57
C THR A 155 8.64 -1.96 -4.92
N ASP A 156 8.11 -0.89 -5.51
CA ASP A 156 7.94 0.36 -4.76
C ASP A 156 7.00 0.17 -3.56
N SER A 157 6.96 1.17 -2.68
CA SER A 157 6.06 1.20 -1.52
C SER A 157 4.62 1.55 -1.94
N SER A 158 3.65 0.90 -1.31
CA SER A 158 2.21 1.14 -1.48
C SER A 158 1.54 1.45 -0.14
N GLU A 159 0.71 2.51 -0.11
CA GLU A 159 -0.02 2.94 1.09
C GLU A 159 -1.10 1.94 1.51
N ASN A 160 -1.91 1.48 0.55
CA ASN A 160 -3.09 0.65 0.81
C ASN A 160 -2.78 -0.86 0.80
N GLY A 161 -1.54 -1.21 1.14
CA GLY A 161 -1.06 -2.58 0.99
C GLY A 161 -0.80 -2.95 -0.48
N ILE A 162 -0.29 -4.15 -0.68
CA ILE A 162 -0.06 -4.73 -2.01
C ILE A 162 -1.08 -5.82 -2.25
N THR A 163 -1.62 -5.90 -3.46
CA THR A 163 -2.46 -6.99 -3.92
C THR A 163 -1.65 -7.89 -4.86
N ILE A 164 -1.77 -9.20 -4.70
CA ILE A 164 -1.15 -10.20 -5.58
C ILE A 164 -2.27 -11.04 -6.18
N LYS A 165 -2.38 -11.06 -7.49
CA LYS A 165 -3.38 -11.88 -8.21
C LYS A 165 -3.03 -11.98 -9.69
N ASP A 166 -3.35 -13.12 -10.28
CA ASP A 166 -3.39 -13.32 -11.73
C ASP A 166 -4.63 -12.59 -12.31
N VAL A 167 -4.39 -11.47 -13.00
CA VAL A 167 -5.46 -10.60 -13.55
C VAL A 167 -5.81 -11.00 -14.97
N ASP A 168 -4.85 -11.51 -15.74
CA ASP A 168 -5.02 -11.85 -17.15
C ASP A 168 -5.17 -13.36 -17.41
N ASN A 169 -5.16 -14.17 -16.35
CA ASN A 169 -5.25 -15.63 -16.33
C ASN A 169 -4.09 -16.33 -17.06
N ASP A 170 -2.89 -15.75 -17.04
CA ASP A 170 -1.71 -16.29 -17.72
C ASP A 170 -0.82 -17.18 -16.83
N SER A 171 -1.30 -17.48 -15.61
CA SER A 171 -0.63 -18.23 -14.54
C SER A 171 0.58 -17.53 -13.92
N ASN A 172 0.74 -16.22 -14.13
CA ASN A 172 1.65 -15.37 -13.37
C ASN A 172 0.82 -14.39 -12.54
N ASP A 173 1.09 -14.32 -11.24
CA ASP A 173 0.43 -13.30 -10.43
C ASP A 173 1.04 -11.91 -10.72
N GLU A 174 0.20 -10.93 -11.02
CA GLU A 174 0.54 -9.51 -10.97
C GLU A 174 0.70 -9.04 -9.53
N ILE A 175 1.61 -8.08 -9.35
CA ILE A 175 1.82 -7.40 -8.07
C ILE A 175 1.35 -5.96 -8.24
N ILE A 176 0.27 -5.62 -7.55
CA ILE A 176 -0.42 -4.35 -7.69
C ILE A 176 -0.24 -3.55 -6.41
N GLY A 177 0.29 -2.34 -6.53
CA GLY A 177 0.35 -1.37 -5.45
C GLY A 177 -0.16 -0.01 -5.90
N TYR A 178 -0.48 0.83 -4.93
CA TYR A 178 -1.08 2.14 -5.13
C TYR A 178 -0.10 3.20 -4.68
N GLU A 179 -0.03 4.29 -5.44
CA GLU A 179 0.90 5.36 -5.11
C GLU A 179 0.61 5.93 -3.73
N TRP A 180 1.71 6.30 -3.09
CA TRP A 180 1.73 6.83 -1.76
C TRP A 180 1.30 8.31 -1.75
N TYR A 181 0.20 8.64 -1.05
CA TYR A 181 -0.24 10.03 -0.76
C TYR A 181 -0.20 10.35 0.76
N LEU A 182 0.86 9.97 1.52
CA LEU A 182 0.82 9.99 3.02
C LEU A 182 0.90 11.39 3.63
N THR A 183 1.17 12.45 2.88
CA THR A 183 1.19 13.78 3.52
C THR A 183 0.44 14.81 2.71
N GLU A 184 -0.08 15.80 3.42
CA GLU A 184 -0.68 17.00 2.86
C GLU A 184 0.23 17.56 1.76
N GLU A 185 1.54 17.62 2.00
CA GLU A 185 2.58 18.13 1.10
C GLU A 185 2.75 17.29 -0.18
N THR A 186 2.63 15.96 -0.11
CA THR A 186 2.66 15.09 -1.30
C THR A 186 1.40 15.22 -2.17
N ARG A 187 0.30 15.73 -1.60
CA ARG A 187 -0.96 16.06 -2.29
C ARG A 187 -1.00 17.50 -2.80
N HIS A 188 -0.05 18.34 -2.37
CA HIS A 188 0.20 19.74 -2.75
C HIS A 188 1.22 19.92 -3.87
N LEU A 189 1.57 18.86 -4.60
CA LEU A 189 2.52 18.93 -5.70
C LEU A 189 1.94 19.75 -6.87
N SER A 190 2.24 21.06 -6.84
CA SER A 190 1.71 22.08 -7.75
C SER A 190 2.10 21.91 -9.21
N HIS A 191 3.14 21.15 -9.56
CA HIS A 191 3.58 21.03 -10.95
C HIS A 191 4.41 19.76 -11.24
N VAL A 192 3.84 18.54 -11.15
CA VAL A 192 4.65 17.33 -11.44
C VAL A 192 3.99 16.34 -12.39
N ALA A 193 4.77 15.97 -13.41
CA ALA A 193 4.52 14.92 -14.39
C ALA A 193 4.55 13.48 -13.82
N ALA A 194 4.33 13.28 -12.50
CA ALA A 194 4.62 12.02 -11.81
C ALA A 194 3.43 11.40 -11.03
N ILE A 195 2.24 12.01 -10.99
CA ILE A 195 1.14 11.58 -10.12
C ILE A 195 0.36 10.35 -10.67
N TYR A 196 0.89 9.14 -10.53
CA TYR A 196 0.16 7.93 -10.94
C TYR A 196 -0.73 7.39 -9.82
N ASP A 197 -1.77 6.64 -10.18
CA ASP A 197 -2.73 6.07 -9.22
C ASP A 197 -2.24 4.72 -8.68
N LYS A 198 -1.77 3.86 -9.59
CA LYS A 198 -1.26 2.54 -9.26
C LYS A 198 -0.09 2.13 -10.12
N TYR A 199 0.69 1.19 -9.60
CA TYR A 199 1.66 0.44 -10.36
C TYR A 199 1.27 -1.04 -10.39
N VAL A 200 1.60 -1.71 -11.49
CA VAL A 200 1.41 -3.14 -11.67
C VAL A 200 2.73 -3.71 -12.17
N TYR A 201 3.29 -4.67 -11.44
CA TYR A 201 4.41 -5.48 -11.92
C TYR A 201 3.84 -6.76 -12.53
N SER A 202 4.01 -6.92 -13.85
CA SER A 202 3.61 -8.12 -14.61
C SER A 202 4.84 -8.89 -15.08
N TRP A 203 4.73 -10.21 -15.18
CA TRP A 203 5.83 -11.05 -15.65
C TRP A 203 6.02 -10.92 -17.17
N ASP A 204 7.19 -10.46 -17.62
CA ASP A 204 7.56 -10.49 -19.04
C ASP A 204 8.32 -11.79 -19.33
N LYS A 205 7.62 -12.76 -19.94
CA LYS A 205 8.16 -14.08 -20.30
C LYS A 205 9.41 -13.99 -21.19
N LYS A 206 9.49 -12.99 -22.07
CA LYS A 206 10.62 -12.82 -22.99
C LYS A 206 11.84 -12.25 -22.28
N LYS A 207 11.62 -11.35 -21.32
CA LYS A 207 12.70 -10.73 -20.53
C LYS A 207 13.05 -11.49 -19.26
N GLY A 208 12.25 -12.50 -18.89
CA GLY A 208 12.47 -13.30 -17.69
C GLY A 208 12.47 -12.48 -16.41
N LYS A 209 11.63 -11.44 -16.33
CA LYS A 209 11.52 -10.57 -15.15
C LYS A 209 10.17 -9.89 -15.05
N TYR A 210 9.84 -9.42 -13.86
CA TYR A 210 8.73 -8.49 -13.66
C TYR A 210 9.03 -7.11 -14.26
N ILE A 211 8.05 -6.54 -14.95
CA ILE A 211 8.13 -5.20 -15.54
C ILE A 211 7.09 -4.29 -14.87
N LYS A 212 7.57 -3.17 -14.31
CA LYS A 212 6.70 -2.13 -13.74
C LYS A 212 5.92 -1.44 -14.84
N GLN A 213 4.61 -1.41 -14.70
CA GLN A 213 3.67 -0.63 -15.49
C GLN A 213 3.01 0.39 -14.55
N VAL A 214 2.95 1.64 -14.99
CA VAL A 214 2.39 2.73 -14.21
C VAL A 214 1.09 3.18 -14.83
N TYR A 215 0.06 3.36 -14.01
CA TYR A 215 -1.27 3.73 -14.45
C TYR A 215 -1.67 5.08 -13.86
N GLY A 216 -2.17 5.95 -14.72
CA GLY A 216 -2.81 7.18 -14.27
C GLY A 216 -4.14 6.93 -13.60
N GLN A 217 -4.68 7.99 -13.00
CA GLN A 217 -6.00 7.96 -12.37
C GLN A 217 -7.10 7.52 -13.36
N ASP A 218 -7.06 7.98 -14.61
CA ASP A 218 -7.99 7.56 -15.65
C ASP A 218 -7.88 6.06 -16.05
N GLY A 219 -7.05 5.27 -15.36
CA GLY A 219 -6.87 3.85 -15.58
C GLY A 219 -6.01 3.49 -16.79
N LYS A 220 -5.42 4.45 -17.49
CA LYS A 220 -4.56 4.19 -18.66
C LYS A 220 -3.10 4.03 -18.26
N ARG A 221 -2.38 3.14 -18.96
CA ARG A 221 -0.95 2.97 -18.78
C ARG A 221 -0.16 4.15 -19.33
N ASP A 222 0.87 4.57 -18.61
CA ASP A 222 1.70 5.72 -18.97
C ASP A 222 2.44 5.52 -20.29
N ASP A 223 2.93 4.32 -20.58
CA ASP A 223 3.69 4.00 -21.80
C ASP A 223 2.84 3.98 -23.08
N LEU A 224 1.51 3.93 -22.94
CA LEU A 224 0.57 3.98 -24.07
C LEU A 224 0.00 5.39 -24.31
N ARG A 225 0.43 6.40 -23.54
CA ARG A 225 -0.13 7.74 -23.64
C ARG A 225 0.49 8.52 -24.79
N LYS A 226 -0.38 9.23 -25.50
CA LYS A 226 0.05 10.28 -26.41
C LYS A 226 0.44 11.53 -25.61
N PRO A 227 1.36 12.35 -26.12
CA PRO A 227 1.64 13.66 -25.54
C PRO A 227 0.34 14.46 -25.36
N VAL A 228 0.21 15.14 -24.24
CA VAL A 228 -0.92 16.04 -24.00
C VAL A 228 -0.74 17.27 -24.88
N ASN A 229 -1.73 17.58 -25.71
CA ASN A 229 -1.70 18.74 -26.59
C ASN A 229 -1.82 20.06 -25.80
N THR A 230 -1.60 21.17 -26.50
CA THR A 230 -1.88 22.50 -25.94
C THR A 230 -3.39 22.66 -25.81
N LEU A 231 -3.86 23.11 -24.64
CA LEU A 231 -5.28 23.33 -24.39
C LEU A 231 -5.80 24.50 -25.24
N THR A 232 -6.97 24.33 -25.84
CA THR A 232 -7.72 25.42 -26.48
C THR A 232 -8.72 26.05 -25.50
N LYS A 233 -9.21 27.26 -25.82
CA LYS A 233 -10.29 27.90 -25.06
C LYS A 233 -11.52 27.00 -24.92
N SER A 234 -11.90 26.31 -26.01
CA SER A 234 -13.08 25.46 -26.01
C SER A 234 -12.94 24.26 -25.07
N GLU A 235 -11.80 23.57 -25.14
CA GLU A 235 -11.50 22.43 -24.26
C GLU A 235 -11.40 22.85 -22.79
N ALA A 236 -10.82 24.02 -22.51
CA ALA A 236 -10.73 24.55 -21.15
C ALA A 236 -12.11 24.80 -20.54
N ILE A 237 -13.00 25.45 -21.29
CA ILE A 237 -14.37 25.74 -20.84
C ILE A 237 -15.20 24.46 -20.71
N GLN A 238 -15.04 23.50 -21.64
CA GLN A 238 -15.68 22.18 -21.52
C GLN A 238 -15.24 21.43 -20.26
N LEU A 239 -13.94 21.46 -19.92
CA LEU A 239 -13.44 20.84 -18.69
C LEU A 239 -14.05 21.49 -17.44
N LEU A 240 -14.07 22.83 -17.38
CA LEU A 240 -14.65 23.58 -16.26
C LEU A 240 -16.15 23.29 -16.10
N ASN A 241 -16.91 23.31 -17.20
CA ASN A 241 -18.34 23.03 -17.17
C ASN A 241 -18.62 21.57 -16.81
N LYS A 242 -17.79 20.63 -17.28
CA LYS A 242 -17.88 19.23 -16.86
C LYS A 242 -17.63 19.09 -15.36
N ALA A 243 -16.65 19.79 -14.80
CA ALA A 243 -16.38 19.76 -13.36
C ALA A 243 -17.54 20.35 -12.55
N SER A 244 -18.06 21.53 -12.93
CA SER A 244 -19.22 22.14 -12.29
C SER A 244 -20.44 21.22 -12.34
N LYS A 245 -20.80 20.68 -13.51
CA LYS A 245 -21.91 19.73 -13.65
C LYS A 245 -21.70 18.47 -12.81
N THR A 246 -20.50 17.91 -12.81
CA THR A 246 -20.19 16.69 -12.02
C THR A 246 -20.37 16.96 -10.53
N LEU A 247 -19.94 18.12 -10.04
CA LEU A 247 -20.12 18.54 -8.65
C LEU A 247 -21.60 18.60 -8.25
N PHE A 248 -22.42 19.23 -9.09
CA PHE A 248 -23.84 19.49 -8.81
C PHE A 248 -24.81 18.43 -9.35
N SER A 249 -24.31 17.33 -9.93
CA SER A 249 -25.11 16.26 -10.57
C SER A 249 -25.89 15.33 -9.62
N GLY A 250 -26.10 15.71 -8.35
CA GLY A 250 -26.82 14.89 -7.37
C GLY A 250 -27.44 15.72 -6.26
N ASN A 251 -28.58 15.25 -5.73
CA ASN A 251 -29.21 15.78 -4.52
C ASN A 251 -29.48 14.60 -3.55
N PRO A 252 -28.85 14.57 -2.35
CA PRO A 252 -27.91 15.56 -1.82
C PRO A 252 -26.58 15.59 -2.57
N LEU A 253 -25.82 16.68 -2.40
CA LEU A 253 -24.44 16.76 -2.87
C LEU A 253 -23.59 15.62 -2.29
N PRO A 254 -22.55 15.17 -3.01
CA PRO A 254 -21.72 14.07 -2.56
C PRO A 254 -21.02 14.40 -1.23
N ARG A 255 -20.87 13.40 -0.36
CA ARG A 255 -19.93 13.52 0.78
C ARG A 255 -18.52 13.76 0.25
N PHE A 256 -17.63 14.33 1.06
CA PHE A 256 -16.26 14.65 0.61
C PHE A 256 -15.50 13.44 0.01
N THR A 257 -15.69 12.24 0.57
CA THR A 257 -15.12 10.99 0.01
C THR A 257 -15.63 10.71 -1.40
N GLU A 258 -16.94 10.84 -1.63
CA GLU A 258 -17.56 10.66 -2.95
C GLU A 258 -17.17 11.78 -3.93
N PHE A 259 -17.02 13.01 -3.43
CA PHE A 259 -16.49 14.13 -4.20
C PHE A 259 -15.08 13.81 -4.70
N LYS A 260 -14.18 13.37 -3.82
CA LYS A 260 -12.81 12.98 -4.17
C LYS A 260 -12.82 11.92 -5.27
N GLU A 261 -13.59 10.85 -5.11
CA GLU A 261 -13.67 9.76 -6.07
C GLU A 261 -14.19 10.20 -7.46
N LYS A 262 -15.21 11.07 -7.48
CA LYS A 262 -15.80 11.57 -8.74
C LYS A 262 -14.94 12.63 -9.43
N MET A 263 -14.27 13.47 -8.65
CA MET A 263 -13.61 14.68 -9.15
C MET A 263 -12.10 14.52 -9.37
N GLN A 264 -11.47 13.47 -8.84
CA GLN A 264 -10.04 13.21 -9.01
C GLN A 264 -9.56 13.14 -10.46
N PHE A 265 -10.44 12.89 -11.44
CA PHE A 265 -10.06 12.92 -12.86
C PHE A 265 -10.08 14.32 -13.49
N LEU A 266 -10.80 15.26 -12.87
CA LEU A 266 -11.00 16.63 -13.38
C LEU A 266 -10.14 17.66 -12.62
N LEU A 267 -9.87 17.38 -11.36
CA LEU A 267 -9.15 18.26 -10.44
C LEU A 267 -7.74 17.75 -10.18
N THR A 268 -6.84 18.67 -9.82
CA THR A 268 -5.55 18.28 -9.23
C THR A 268 -5.74 17.85 -7.78
N TYR A 269 -4.76 17.12 -7.23
CA TYR A 269 -4.75 16.84 -5.80
C TYR A 269 -4.64 18.12 -4.96
N ASN A 270 -3.94 19.16 -5.43
CA ASN A 270 -3.83 20.44 -4.75
C ASN A 270 -5.19 21.10 -4.58
N PHE A 271 -6.03 21.02 -5.62
CA PHE A 271 -7.39 21.52 -5.54
C PHE A 271 -8.16 20.76 -4.47
N ILE A 272 -8.23 19.43 -4.57
CA ILE A 272 -8.98 18.58 -3.64
C ILE A 272 -8.49 18.77 -2.20
N TYR A 273 -7.18 18.86 -2.01
CA TYR A 273 -6.57 19.05 -0.71
C TYR A 273 -6.99 20.38 -0.08
N ARG A 274 -6.93 21.50 -0.83
CA ARG A 274 -7.23 22.85 -0.30
C ARG A 274 -8.59 22.91 0.40
N TYR A 275 -9.57 22.15 -0.10
CA TYR A 275 -10.91 22.08 0.49
C TYR A 275 -11.06 21.00 1.57
N ASN A 276 -10.14 20.02 1.64
CA ASN A 276 -10.08 19.07 2.74
C ASN A 276 -9.48 19.70 4.02
N SER A 277 -8.44 20.53 3.88
CA SER A 277 -7.69 21.10 5.01
C SER A 277 -8.42 22.23 5.74
N THR A 278 -9.41 22.86 5.11
CA THR A 278 -10.17 23.97 5.70
C THR A 278 -11.22 23.52 6.72
N ASN A 279 -11.30 22.22 7.07
CA ASN A 279 -12.35 21.60 7.92
C ASN A 279 -13.80 21.88 7.45
N SER A 280 -13.97 22.54 6.32
CA SER A 280 -15.23 22.68 5.60
C SER A 280 -15.51 21.36 4.90
N ILE A 281 -16.20 20.46 5.62
CA ILE A 281 -16.80 19.23 5.07
C ILE A 281 -17.82 19.56 3.95
N ASP A 282 -18.05 20.85 3.71
CA ASP A 282 -19.09 21.36 2.88
C ASP A 282 -18.65 21.61 1.43
N VAL A 283 -19.13 20.74 0.55
CA VAL A 283 -19.01 20.85 -0.91
C VAL A 283 -19.64 22.16 -1.44
N TYR A 284 -20.56 22.80 -0.70
CA TYR A 284 -21.11 24.11 -1.05
C TYR A 284 -20.07 25.23 -1.09
N SER A 285 -18.91 25.05 -0.43
CA SER A 285 -17.82 26.04 -0.43
C SER A 285 -16.90 25.97 -1.65
N ILE A 286 -17.06 24.95 -2.52
CA ILE A 286 -16.20 24.75 -3.67
C ILE A 286 -16.59 25.72 -4.80
N PRO A 287 -15.70 26.62 -5.24
CA PRO A 287 -15.98 27.72 -6.16
C PRO A 287 -16.05 27.26 -7.63
N LEU A 288 -16.71 26.14 -7.93
CA LEU A 288 -16.89 25.67 -9.31
C LEU A 288 -18.20 26.22 -9.88
N SER A 289 -18.11 26.98 -10.97
CA SER A 289 -19.25 27.55 -11.69
C SER A 289 -19.16 27.23 -13.18
N GLU A 290 -20.27 27.37 -13.89
CA GLU A 290 -20.27 27.27 -15.34
C GLU A 290 -19.67 28.52 -16.00
N PHE A 291 -18.81 28.30 -16.99
CA PHE A 291 -18.21 29.32 -17.83
C PHE A 291 -18.93 29.38 -19.18
N ASP A 292 -19.22 30.61 -19.62
CA ASP A 292 -19.81 30.95 -20.90
C ASP A 292 -18.70 31.15 -21.94
N MET A 293 -18.79 30.43 -23.06
CA MET A 293 -17.84 30.48 -24.18
C MET A 293 -17.60 31.89 -24.71
N ASN A 294 -18.64 32.73 -24.71
CA ASN A 294 -18.62 34.06 -25.29
C ASN A 294 -18.13 35.12 -24.29
N LYS A 295 -18.34 34.90 -22.98
CA LYS A 295 -17.96 35.86 -21.93
C LYS A 295 -16.59 35.56 -21.31
N ALA A 296 -16.12 34.32 -21.39
CA ALA A 296 -14.85 33.92 -20.80
C ALA A 296 -13.66 34.37 -21.65
N THR A 297 -12.60 34.83 -20.99
CA THR A 297 -11.28 35.09 -21.56
C THR A 297 -10.36 33.92 -21.26
N PHE A 298 -9.58 33.47 -22.24
CA PHE A 298 -8.62 32.37 -22.09
C PHE A 298 -7.20 32.87 -22.35
N LYS A 299 -6.27 32.51 -21.46
CA LYS A 299 -4.85 32.82 -21.60
C LYS A 299 -4.02 31.58 -21.33
N MET A 300 -3.17 31.20 -22.29
CA MET A 300 -2.17 30.14 -22.13
C MET A 300 -0.86 30.75 -21.63
N SER A 301 -0.14 30.06 -20.75
CA SER A 301 1.19 30.47 -20.32
C SER A 301 2.23 30.30 -21.44
N PRO A 302 3.36 31.04 -21.41
CA PRO A 302 4.40 30.92 -22.42
C PRO A 302 4.98 29.50 -22.58
N ASP A 303 5.14 28.78 -21.46
CA ASP A 303 5.64 27.40 -21.41
C ASP A 303 4.58 26.34 -21.77
N LYS A 304 3.34 26.78 -22.01
CA LYS A 304 2.17 25.93 -22.32
C LYS A 304 1.88 24.86 -21.27
N GLN A 305 2.30 25.08 -20.02
CA GLN A 305 2.04 24.18 -18.89
C GLN A 305 0.85 24.62 -18.05
N THR A 306 0.43 25.88 -18.14
CA THR A 306 -0.71 26.41 -17.40
C THR A 306 -1.62 27.23 -18.32
N ALA A 307 -2.90 27.28 -17.98
CA ALA A 307 -3.87 28.14 -18.64
C ALA A 307 -4.78 28.80 -17.61
N THR A 308 -5.27 29.98 -17.94
CA THR A 308 -6.22 30.72 -17.10
C THR A 308 -7.48 30.99 -17.90
N VAL A 309 -8.64 30.69 -17.31
CA VAL A 309 -9.94 31.10 -17.82
C VAL A 309 -10.54 32.11 -16.85
N THR A 310 -10.92 33.28 -17.33
CA THR A 310 -11.49 34.35 -16.52
C THR A 310 -12.84 34.76 -17.07
N GLN A 311 -13.84 34.91 -16.21
CA GLN A 311 -15.17 35.42 -16.57
C GLN A 311 -15.65 36.44 -15.54
N LYS A 312 -16.29 37.51 -16.01
CA LYS A 312 -17.08 38.38 -15.14
C LYS A 312 -18.51 37.87 -15.11
N ILE A 313 -19.03 37.64 -13.91
CA ILE A 313 -20.44 37.30 -13.68
C ILE A 313 -21.12 38.51 -13.08
N GLU A 314 -22.21 38.90 -13.69
CA GLU A 314 -23.12 39.91 -13.17
C GLU A 314 -24.02 39.27 -12.11
N ILE A 315 -24.11 39.91 -10.95
CA ILE A 315 -25.00 39.54 -9.87
C ILE A 315 -25.94 40.71 -9.68
N VAL A 316 -27.23 40.44 -9.85
CA VAL A 316 -28.30 41.40 -9.62
C VAL A 316 -28.88 41.11 -8.25
N ASP A 317 -28.84 42.10 -7.37
CA ASP A 317 -29.54 42.05 -6.09
C ASP A 317 -31.04 42.06 -6.36
N ALA A 318 -31.75 41.04 -5.87
CA ALA A 318 -33.17 40.85 -6.14
C ALA A 318 -34.06 41.92 -5.49
N ASP A 319 -33.58 42.56 -4.43
CA ASP A 319 -34.34 43.52 -3.63
C ASP A 319 -34.03 44.97 -4.03
N THR A 320 -32.81 45.25 -4.50
CA THR A 320 -32.35 46.62 -4.84
C THR A 320 -32.18 46.88 -6.34
N GLU A 321 -32.28 45.84 -7.18
CA GLU A 321 -31.89 45.87 -8.60
C GLU A 321 -30.45 46.37 -8.83
N GLU A 322 -29.60 46.38 -7.80
CA GLU A 322 -28.21 46.81 -7.93
C GLU A 322 -27.39 45.74 -8.67
N HIS A 323 -26.65 46.19 -9.69
CA HIS A 323 -25.79 45.34 -10.50
C HIS A 323 -24.38 45.33 -9.92
N SER A 324 -23.94 44.18 -9.41
CA SER A 324 -22.56 43.95 -8.99
C SER A 324 -21.88 42.93 -9.91
N PHE A 325 -20.54 42.92 -9.94
CA PHE A 325 -19.79 42.00 -10.79
C PHE A 325 -18.74 41.24 -9.97
N ILE A 326 -18.74 39.92 -10.09
CA ILE A 326 -17.73 39.04 -9.52
C ILE A 326 -16.84 38.49 -10.64
N LYS A 327 -15.53 38.40 -10.39
CA LYS A 327 -14.55 37.97 -11.40
C LYS A 327 -14.03 36.59 -11.07
N ILE A 328 -14.62 35.59 -11.70
CA ILE A 328 -14.18 34.20 -11.55
C ILE A 328 -12.93 33.96 -12.39
N THR A 329 -11.91 33.36 -11.79
CA THR A 329 -10.68 32.95 -12.47
C THR A 329 -10.34 31.51 -12.14
N ALA A 330 -10.31 30.66 -13.15
CA ALA A 330 -9.86 29.27 -13.05
C ALA A 330 -8.45 29.10 -13.61
N VAL A 331 -7.62 28.37 -12.88
CA VAL A 331 -6.26 27.96 -13.28
C VAL A 331 -6.29 26.48 -13.63
N LEU A 332 -5.82 26.17 -14.84
CA LEU A 332 -5.67 24.82 -15.35
C LEU A 332 -4.20 24.50 -15.52
N ILE A 333 -3.83 23.26 -15.23
CA ILE A 333 -2.46 22.76 -15.35
C ILE A 333 -2.39 21.54 -16.26
N LYS A 334 -1.32 21.48 -17.05
CA LYS A 334 -0.97 20.34 -17.86
C LYS A 334 -0.28 19.28 -17.00
N THR A 335 -0.81 18.06 -17.02
CA THR A 335 -0.20 16.89 -16.39
C THR A 335 0.14 15.84 -17.45
N LYS A 336 0.87 14.78 -17.08
CA LYS A 336 1.02 13.60 -17.98
C LYS A 336 -0.32 12.89 -18.26
N TYR A 337 -1.38 13.22 -17.53
CA TYR A 337 -2.73 12.63 -17.62
C TYR A 337 -3.74 13.49 -18.36
N GLY A 338 -3.34 14.68 -18.81
CA GLY A 338 -4.23 15.66 -19.42
C GLY A 338 -4.24 16.96 -18.63
N TRP A 339 -5.12 17.86 -19.05
CA TRP A 339 -5.33 19.13 -18.37
C TRP A 339 -6.30 18.96 -17.21
N LYS A 340 -5.99 19.61 -16.08
CA LYS A 340 -6.75 19.52 -14.84
C LYS A 340 -6.96 20.90 -14.24
N ILE A 341 -8.03 21.06 -13.47
CA ILE A 341 -8.32 22.29 -12.73
C ILE A 341 -7.50 22.27 -11.44
N ASP A 342 -6.63 23.26 -11.27
CA ASP A 342 -5.77 23.38 -10.10
C ASP A 342 -6.29 24.37 -9.07
N ASN A 343 -6.95 25.45 -9.52
CA ASN A 343 -7.50 26.45 -8.63
C ASN A 343 -8.69 27.19 -9.29
N VAL A 344 -9.61 27.70 -8.47
CA VAL A 344 -10.63 28.67 -8.89
C VAL A 344 -10.82 29.74 -7.80
N THR A 345 -10.82 31.01 -8.19
CA THR A 345 -10.98 32.17 -7.29
C THR A 345 -12.08 33.10 -7.80
N PHE A 346 -12.77 33.81 -6.89
CA PHE A 346 -13.83 34.79 -7.17
C PHE A 346 -13.36 36.24 -7.05
#